data_AF-A0A537BHM8-F1
#
_entry.id   AF-A0A537BHM8-F1
#
_cell.length_a   1.000
_cell.length_b   1.000
_cell.length_c   1.000
_cell.angle_alpha   90.00
_cell.angle_beta   90.00
_cell.angle_gamma   90.00
#
_symmetry.space_group_name_H-M   'P 1'
#
loop_
_entity.id
_entity.type
_entity.pdbx_description
1 polymer ?
#
loop_
_entity_poly.entity_id
_entity_poly.type
_entity_poly.pdbx_seq_one_letter_code
_entity_poly.pdbx_strand_id
1 'polypeptide(L)'
;MNAELLPLVFAALMGIAILAYVVLDGYDLGVGMLMPGAERAEQDLMVASIGPFWDANETWLVLGIGLLLAAFPAAHGVVLGALYLPVAAMLVGLMLRGVAFELRIKAEGWQR
;
A
#
# COMPACT_ATOMS: atom_id res chain seq x y z
N MET A 1 12.27 9.02 29.65
CA MET A 1 12.45 7.94 28.66
C MET A 1 13.94 7.85 28.36
N ASN A 2 14.57 6.68 28.43
CA ASN A 2 16.00 6.55 28.20
C ASN A 2 16.29 6.83 26.72
N ALA A 3 17.21 7.74 26.40
CA ALA A 3 17.45 8.22 25.03
C ALA A 3 17.84 7.08 24.07
N GLU A 4 18.46 6.03 24.60
CA GLU A 4 18.89 4.85 23.85
C GLU A 4 17.72 3.96 23.37
N LEU A 5 16.52 4.07 23.96
CA LEU A 5 15.35 3.29 23.55
C LEU A 5 14.62 3.91 22.35
N LEU A 6 14.84 5.20 22.08
CA LEU A 6 14.10 5.93 21.04
C LEU A 6 14.29 5.31 19.64
N PRO A 7 15.52 4.98 19.18
CA PRO A 7 15.72 4.33 17.88
C PRO A 7 15.01 2.97 17.80
N LEU A 8 15.02 2.19 18.88
CA LEU A 8 14.37 0.88 18.91
C LEU A 8 12.85 1.00 18.78
N VAL A 9 12.25 1.98 19.48
CA VAL A 9 10.80 2.25 19.40
C VAL A 9 10.42 2.68 17.98
N PHE A 10 11.14 3.61 17.36
CA PHE A 10 10.86 4.04 15.99
C PHE A 10 11.08 2.92 14.97
N ALA A 11 12.12 2.09 15.14
CA ALA A 11 12.32 0.91 14.30
C ALA A 11 11.18 -0.10 14.44
N ALA A 12 10.68 -0.33 15.65
CA ALA A 12 9.53 -1.19 15.89
C ALA A 12 8.24 -0.63 15.26
N LEU A 13 7.97 0.66 15.43
CA LEU A 13 6.82 1.33 14.81
C LEU A 13 6.88 1.25 13.28
N MET A 14 8.05 1.48 12.70
CA MET A 14 8.27 1.34 11.26
C MET A 14 8.07 -0.12 10.81
N GLY A 15 8.59 -1.09 11.55
CA GLY A 15 8.38 -2.52 11.28
C GLY A 15 6.90 -2.91 11.34
N ILE A 16 6.15 -2.41 12.32
CA ILE A 16 4.70 -2.61 12.43
C ILE A 16 3.97 -1.97 11.24
N ALA A 17 4.32 -0.74 10.87
CA ALA A 17 3.70 -0.05 9.74
C ALA A 17 3.93 -0.81 8.41
N ILE A 18 5.17 -1.25 8.16
CA ILE A 18 5.50 -2.04 6.97
C ILE A 18 4.79 -3.40 7.00
N LEU A 19 4.75 -4.08 8.15
CA LEU A 19 4.04 -5.35 8.28
C LEU A 19 2.54 -5.18 8.02
N ALA A 20 1.93 -4.14 8.59
CA ALA A 20 0.52 -3.83 8.35
C ALA A 20 0.27 -3.57 6.86
N TYR A 21 1.12 -2.77 6.19
CA TYR A 21 1.03 -2.57 4.75
C TYR A 21 1.11 -3.89 3.97
N VAL A 22 2.12 -4.73 4.25
CA VAL A 22 2.34 -5.99 3.54
C VAL A 22 1.16 -6.95 3.71
N VAL A 23 0.55 -7.01 4.89
CA VAL A 23 -0.60 -7.89 5.15
C VAL A 23 -1.88 -7.33 4.53
N LEU A 24 -2.17 -6.04 4.76
CA LEU A 24 -3.44 -5.44 4.38
C LEU A 24 -3.49 -5.12 2.88
N ASP A 25 -2.49 -4.38 2.37
CA ASP A 25 -2.41 -4.05 0.94
C ASP A 25 -2.01 -5.27 0.10
N GLY A 26 -1.25 -6.21 0.68
CA GLY A 26 -0.92 -7.47 0.02
C GLY A 26 -2.14 -8.35 -0.26
N TYR A 27 -3.17 -8.28 0.60
CA TYR A 27 -4.47 -8.90 0.32
C TYR A 27 -5.15 -8.23 -0.89
N ASP A 28 -5.20 -6.89 -0.94
CA ASP A 28 -5.81 -6.16 -2.06
C ASP A 28 -5.13 -6.47 -3.40
N LEU A 29 -3.78 -6.46 -3.39
CA LEU A 29 -2.97 -6.81 -4.55
C LEU A 29 -3.17 -8.27 -4.96
N GLY A 30 -3.27 -9.19 -4.00
CA GLY A 30 -3.55 -10.61 -4.24
C GLY A 30 -4.91 -10.81 -4.91
N VAL A 31 -5.95 -10.14 -4.42
CA VAL A 31 -7.28 -10.14 -5.06
C VAL A 31 -7.19 -9.60 -6.48
N GLY A 32 -6.49 -8.47 -6.69
CA GLY A 32 -6.27 -7.89 -8.01
C GLY A 32 -5.56 -8.83 -9.00
N MET A 33 -4.58 -9.60 -8.54
CA MET A 33 -3.86 -10.58 -9.37
C MET A 33 -4.71 -11.79 -9.76
N LEU A 34 -5.63 -12.23 -8.90
CA LEU A 34 -6.51 -13.37 -9.15
C LEU A 34 -7.72 -13.02 -10.01
N MET A 35 -8.12 -11.74 -10.04
CA MET A 35 -9.33 -11.25 -10.71
C MET A 35 -9.45 -11.66 -12.19
N PRO A 36 -8.40 -11.64 -13.04
CA PRO A 36 -8.51 -12.07 -14.44
C PRO A 36 -8.90 -13.53 -14.64
N GLY A 37 -8.70 -14.39 -13.63
CA GLY A 37 -9.07 -15.81 -13.66
C GLY A 37 -10.48 -16.11 -13.12
N ALA A 38 -11.18 -15.13 -12.56
CA ALA A 38 -12.48 -15.30 -11.93
C ALA A 38 -13.63 -15.00 -12.90
N GLU A 39 -14.81 -15.60 -12.66
CA GLU A 39 -16.03 -15.27 -13.42
C GLU A 39 -16.52 -13.85 -13.11
N ARG A 40 -17.30 -13.25 -14.01
CA ARG A 40 -17.73 -11.84 -13.88
C ARG A 40 -18.46 -11.56 -12.56
N ALA A 41 -19.32 -12.48 -12.10
CA ALA A 41 -20.02 -12.34 -10.83
C ALA A 41 -19.08 -12.42 -9.61
N GLU A 42 -18.04 -13.24 -9.70
CA GLU A 42 -17.01 -13.35 -8.67
C GLU A 42 -16.12 -12.11 -8.64
N GLN A 43 -15.80 -11.53 -9.81
CA GLN A 43 -15.03 -10.29 -9.90
C GLN A 43 -15.72 -9.13 -9.19
N ASP A 44 -17.04 -9.02 -9.32
CA ASP A 44 -17.82 -7.98 -8.61
C ASP A 44 -17.74 -8.16 -7.09
N LEU A 45 -17.81 -9.41 -6.61
CA LEU A 45 -17.64 -9.73 -5.19
C LEU A 45 -16.20 -9.44 -4.70
N MET A 46 -15.21 -9.79 -5.50
CA MET A 46 -13.79 -9.51 -5.22
C MET A 46 -13.55 -8.01 -5.07
N VAL A 47 -14.08 -7.18 -5.97
CA VAL A 47 -13.96 -5.71 -5.87
C VAL A 47 -14.71 -5.16 -4.66
N ALA A 48 -15.91 -5.66 -4.37
CA ALA A 48 -16.67 -5.25 -3.18
C ALA A 48 -15.93 -5.57 -1.87
N SER A 49 -15.12 -6.62 -1.84
CA SER A 49 -14.36 -7.04 -0.65
C SER A 49 -13.17 -6.13 -0.29
N ILE A 50 -12.65 -5.37 -1.25
CA ILE A 50 -11.50 -4.46 -1.09
C ILE A 50 -11.91 -2.98 -1.08
N GLY A 51 -13.03 -2.65 -1.74
CA GLY A 51 -13.47 -1.28 -2.01
C GLY A 51 -13.47 -0.31 -0.81
N PRO A 52 -13.92 -0.70 0.39
CA PRO A 52 -13.95 0.21 1.53
C PRO A 52 -12.59 0.50 2.19
N PHE A 53 -11.55 -0.31 1.91
CA PHE A 53 -10.32 -0.34 2.72
C PHE A 53 -9.04 -0.07 1.93
N TRP A 54 -9.03 -0.27 0.61
CA TRP A 54 -7.80 -0.20 -0.20
C TRP A 54 -7.03 1.13 -0.05
N ASP A 55 -7.73 2.27 -0.02
CA ASP A 55 -7.11 3.59 0.13
C ASP A 55 -6.50 3.77 1.55
N ALA A 56 -7.17 3.22 2.57
CA ALA A 56 -6.63 3.21 3.92
C ALA A 56 -5.38 2.33 4.05
N ASN A 57 -5.28 1.25 3.27
CA ASN A 57 -4.16 0.32 3.32
C ASN A 57 -2.86 0.96 2.80
N GLU A 58 -2.94 1.84 1.79
CA GLU A 58 -1.77 2.59 1.28
C GLU A 58 -1.15 3.53 2.33
N THR A 59 -1.95 4.01 3.28
CA THR A 59 -1.45 4.93 4.33
C THR A 59 -0.37 4.31 5.22
N TRP A 60 -0.37 2.99 5.39
CA TRP A 60 0.65 2.27 6.16
C TRP A 60 2.04 2.35 5.51
N LEU A 61 2.09 2.30 4.17
CA LEU A 61 3.33 2.49 3.42
C LEU A 61 3.87 3.91 3.59
N VAL A 62 2.98 4.91 3.47
CA VAL A 62 3.33 6.32 3.66
C VAL A 62 3.84 6.56 5.08
N LEU A 63 3.21 5.97 6.09
CA LEU A 63 3.65 6.04 7.48
C LEU A 63 5.03 5.41 7.66
N GLY A 64 5.27 4.22 7.09
CA GLY A 64 6.58 3.56 7.15
C GLY A 64 7.71 4.43 6.57
N ILE A 65 7.48 5.04 5.41
CA ILE A 65 8.45 5.95 4.77
C ILE A 65 8.62 7.24 5.59
N GLY A 66 7.53 7.79 6.12
CA GLY A 66 7.55 8.99 6.97
C GLY A 66 8.34 8.76 8.26
N LEU A 67 8.17 7.60 8.90
CA LEU A 67 8.93 7.20 10.09
C LEU A 67 10.41 7.00 9.75
N LEU A 68 10.73 6.40 8.60
CA LEU A 68 12.10 6.24 8.12
C LEU A 68 12.77 7.61 7.93
N LEU A 69 12.10 8.58 7.32
CA LEU A 69 12.62 9.93 7.13
C LEU A 69 12.80 10.68 8.47
N ALA A 70 11.80 10.61 9.34
CA ALA A 70 11.77 11.37 10.60
C ALA A 70 12.78 10.85 11.63
N ALA A 71 12.90 9.53 11.77
CA ALA A 71 13.77 8.91 12.77
C ALA A 71 15.15 8.53 12.22
N PHE A 72 15.28 8.26 10.92
CA PHE A 72 16.51 7.76 10.30
C PHE A 72 16.82 8.42 8.94
N PRO A 73 17.01 9.75 8.88
CA PRO A 73 17.15 10.49 7.61
C PRO A 73 18.32 10.03 6.75
N ALA A 74 19.45 9.61 7.35
CA ALA A 74 20.57 9.04 6.61
C ALA A 74 20.21 7.71 5.95
N ALA A 75 19.50 6.83 6.67
CA ALA A 75 19.03 5.55 6.14
C ALA A 75 17.99 5.76 5.04
N HIS A 76 17.06 6.72 5.20
CA HIS A 76 16.11 7.11 4.17
C HIS A 76 16.80 7.44 2.84
N GLY A 77 17.84 8.29 2.86
CA GLY A 77 18.59 8.66 1.66
C GLY A 77 19.31 7.48 0.99
N VAL A 78 19.94 6.61 1.79
CA VAL A 78 20.62 5.41 1.28
C VAL A 78 19.62 4.43 0.66
N VAL A 79 18.53 4.12 1.36
CA VAL A 79 17.53 3.13 0.94
C VAL A 79 16.78 3.60 -0.31
N LEU A 80 16.20 4.81 -0.31
CA LEU A 80 15.47 5.32 -1.48
C LEU A 80 16.40 5.68 -2.64
N GLY A 81 17.65 6.03 -2.37
CA GLY A 81 18.67 6.20 -3.40
C GLY A 81 18.95 4.88 -4.12
N ALA A 82 19.17 3.80 -3.37
CA ALA A 82 19.41 2.48 -3.93
C ALA A 82 18.18 1.87 -4.62
N LEU A 83 16.99 2.13 -4.09
CA LEU A 83 15.71 1.56 -4.57
C LEU A 83 14.89 2.54 -5.41
N TYR A 84 15.50 3.60 -5.94
CA TYR A 84 14.79 4.67 -6.64
C TYR A 84 13.88 4.13 -7.76
N LEU A 85 14.44 3.36 -8.71
CA LEU A 85 13.67 2.81 -9.83
C LEU A 85 12.60 1.80 -9.39
N PRO A 86 12.90 0.80 -8.53
CA PRO A 86 11.88 -0.11 -7.99
C PRO A 86 10.73 0.62 -7.28
N VAL A 87 11.04 1.59 -6.41
CA VAL A 87 10.03 2.33 -5.64
C VAL A 87 9.20 3.20 -6.59
N ALA A 88 9.82 3.88 -7.55
CA ALA A 88 9.09 4.66 -8.54
C ALA A 88 8.12 3.79 -9.36
N ALA A 89 8.55 2.63 -9.82
CA ALA A 89 7.70 1.69 -10.55
C ALA A 89 6.54 1.18 -9.68
N MET A 90 6.81 0.85 -8.41
CA MET A 90 5.80 0.46 -7.44
C MET A 90 4.74 1.56 -7.25
N LEU A 91 5.16 2.82 -7.05
CA LEU A 91 4.24 3.94 -6.87
C LEU A 91 3.35 4.17 -8.10
N VAL A 92 3.92 4.07 -9.31
CA VAL A 92 3.12 4.14 -10.55
C VAL A 92 2.09 3.01 -10.60
N GLY A 93 2.48 1.78 -10.23
CA GLY A 93 1.56 0.65 -10.14
C GLY A 93 0.40 0.88 -9.17
N LEU A 94 0.69 1.40 -7.98
CA LEU A 94 -0.33 1.74 -6.97
C LEU A 94 -1.27 2.85 -7.47
N MET A 95 -0.74 3.89 -8.12
CA MET A 95 -1.56 4.94 -8.75
C MET A 95 -2.51 4.37 -9.81
N LEU A 96 -2.00 3.50 -10.70
CA LEU A 96 -2.83 2.87 -11.73
C LEU A 96 -3.91 1.98 -11.12
N ARG A 97 -3.61 1.27 -10.03
CA ARG A 97 -4.58 0.47 -9.28
C ARG A 97 -5.72 1.33 -8.75
N GLY A 98 -5.41 2.45 -8.08
CA GLY A 98 -6.43 3.36 -7.56
C GLY A 98 -7.32 3.94 -8.67
N VAL A 99 -6.72 4.34 -9.79
CA VAL A 99 -7.47 4.82 -10.97
C VAL A 99 -8.37 3.73 -11.55
N ALA A 100 -7.89 2.49 -11.67
CA ALA A 100 -8.66 1.38 -12.20
C ALA A 100 -9.91 1.07 -11.37
N PHE A 101 -9.80 1.07 -10.03
CA PHE A 101 -10.95 0.84 -9.15
C PHE A 101 -11.99 1.96 -9.24
N GLU A 102 -11.56 3.21 -9.20
CA GLU A 102 -12.44 4.39 -9.37
C GLU A 102 -13.19 4.37 -10.71
N LEU A 103 -12.50 4.03 -11.80
CA LEU A 103 -13.12 3.92 -13.12
C LEU A 103 -14.12 2.77 -13.19
N ARG A 104 -13.83 1.62 -12.57
CA ARG A 104 -14.72 0.45 -12.54
C ARG A 104 -16.03 0.75 -11.80
N ILE A 105 -15.94 1.37 -10.62
CA ILE A 105 -17.12 1.77 -9.83
C ILE A 105 -17.98 2.77 -10.61
N LYS A 106 -17.36 3.76 -11.26
CA LYS A 106 -18.09 4.74 -12.08
C LYS A 106 -18.73 4.11 -13.33
N ALA A 107 -18.06 3.16 -13.97
CA ALA A 107 -18.60 2.46 -15.13
C ALA A 107 -19.86 1.64 -14.77
N GLU A 108 -19.90 0.99 -13.60
CA GLU A 108 -21.10 0.31 -13.10
C GLU A 108 -22.23 1.29 -12.75
N GLY A 109 -21.89 2.46 -12.17
CA GLY A 109 -22.84 3.52 -11.86
C GLY A 109 -23.45 4.20 -13.10
N TRP A 110 -22.76 4.19 -14.23
CA TRP A 110 -23.26 4.71 -15.52
C TRP A 110 -24.22 3.76 -16.25
N GLN A 111 -24.28 2.48 -15.86
CA GLN A 111 -25.19 1.49 -16.46
C GLN A 111 -26.54 1.37 -15.73
N ARG A 112 -26.82 2.22 -14.73
CA ARG A 112 -28.12 2.34 -14.06
C ARG A 112 -28.76 3.68 -14.39
#